data_AF-A0A3R9FS20-F1
#
_entry.id   AF-A0A3R9FS20-F1
#
_cell.length_a   1.000
_cell.length_b   1.000
_cell.length_c   1.000
_cell.angle_alpha   90.00
_cell.angle_beta   90.00
_cell.angle_gamma   90.00
#
_symmetry.space_group_name_H-M   'P 1'
#
loop_
_entity.id
_entity.type
_entity.pdbx_description
1 polymer ?
#
loop_
_entity_poly.entity_id
_entity_poly.type
_entity_poly.pdbx_seq_one_letter_code
_entity_poly.pdbx_strand_id
1 'polypeptide(L)'
;MGRVGIYLKDKIEREVRDIVQQDLQNGANAGEANISATCNELIRLGLLVYKRDGEDGNQFDIEGYRRDLIRKAAGSREGTVLIATLIAEMYLKMTGKDGEGRLEDTLDMILSGINTAEDEAESRHFINEKE
;
A
#
# COMPACT_ATOMS: atom_id res chain seq x y z
N MET A 1 -2.66 -43.82 -3.70
CA MET A 1 -2.03 -42.61 -3.14
C MET A 1 -0.87 -43.02 -2.26
N GLY A 2 0.29 -42.36 -2.39
CA GLY A 2 1.43 -42.56 -1.48
C GLY A 2 1.15 -41.87 -0.14
N ARG A 3 1.53 -42.50 0.97
CA ARG A 3 1.45 -41.88 2.30
C ARG A 3 2.73 -41.08 2.54
N VAL A 4 2.58 -39.82 2.95
CA VAL A 4 3.70 -38.93 3.29
C VAL A 4 3.50 -38.43 4.72
N GLY A 5 4.53 -38.58 5.56
CA GLY A 5 4.57 -37.98 6.90
C GLY A 5 5.25 -36.62 6.83
N ILE A 6 4.55 -35.56 7.23
CA ILE A 6 5.07 -34.18 7.23
C ILE A 6 4.96 -33.65 8.65
N TYR A 7 6.02 -33.01 9.13
CA TYR A 7 5.98 -32.28 10.39
C TYR A 7 5.52 -30.84 10.15
N LEU A 8 4.45 -30.44 10.83
CA LEU A 8 3.92 -29.08 10.77
C LEU A 8 4.38 -28.29 12.01
N LYS A 9 4.54 -26.98 11.86
CA LYS A 9 4.67 -26.09 13.02
C LYS A 9 3.34 -26.04 13.77
N ASP A 10 3.38 -25.91 15.10
CA ASP A 10 2.19 -25.90 15.97
C ASP A 10 1.11 -24.89 15.55
N LYS A 11 1.52 -23.74 15.01
CA LYS A 11 0.58 -22.73 14.50
C LYS A 11 -0.21 -23.26 13.30
N ILE A 12 0.50 -23.86 12.34
CA ILE A 12 -0.10 -24.40 11.11
C ILE A 12 -0.99 -25.60 11.44
N GLU A 13 -0.54 -26.48 12.34
CA GLU A 13 -1.36 -27.61 12.77
C GLU A 13 -2.67 -27.14 13.41
N ARG A 14 -2.62 -26.10 14.27
CA ARG A 14 -3.82 -25.50 14.86
C ARG A 14 -4.77 -24.94 13.80
N GLU A 15 -4.26 -24.15 12.86
CA GLU A 15 -5.08 -23.60 11.78
C GLU A 15 -5.75 -24.69 10.94
N VAL A 16 -5.04 -25.78 10.62
CA VAL A 16 -5.63 -26.92 9.90
C VAL A 16 -6.72 -27.60 10.73
N ARG A 17 -6.49 -27.79 12.03
CA ARG A 17 -7.50 -28.36 12.94
C ARG A 17 -8.74 -27.48 13.03
N ASP A 18 -8.58 -26.16 13.08
CA ASP A 18 -9.68 -25.21 13.14
C ASP A 18 -10.54 -25.28 11.87
N ILE A 19 -9.92 -25.39 10.69
CA ILE A 19 -10.63 -25.61 9.42
C ILE A 19 -11.45 -26.91 9.47
N VAL A 20 -10.84 -28.02 9.90
CA VAL A 20 -11.54 -29.31 10.00
C VAL A 20 -12.73 -29.22 10.96
N GLN A 21 -12.57 -28.56 12.10
CA GLN A 21 -13.65 -28.37 13.07
C GLN A 21 -14.78 -27.51 12.50
N GLN A 22 -14.44 -26.48 11.73
CA GLN A 22 -15.43 -25.63 11.07
C GLN A 22 -16.22 -26.42 10.02
N ASP A 23 -15.57 -27.24 9.20
CA ASP A 23 -16.23 -28.07 8.19
C ASP A 23 -17.18 -29.11 8.82
N LEU A 24 -16.74 -29.74 9.92
CA LEU A 24 -17.59 -30.66 10.69
C LEU A 24 -18.81 -29.94 11.29
N GLN A 25 -18.64 -28.72 11.81
CA GLN A 25 -19.75 -27.89 12.30
C GLN A 25 -20.73 -27.51 11.19
N ASN A 26 -20.24 -27.34 9.96
CA ASN A 26 -21.04 -27.06 8.77
C ASN A 26 -21.74 -28.30 8.19
N GLY A 27 -21.62 -29.46 8.83
CA GLY A 27 -22.30 -30.69 8.44
C GLY A 27 -21.51 -31.60 7.51
N ALA A 28 -20.21 -31.35 7.31
CA ALA A 28 -19.35 -32.27 6.55
C ALA A 28 -19.19 -33.61 7.28
N ASN A 29 -19.06 -34.69 6.52
CA ASN A 29 -18.83 -36.02 7.09
C ASN A 29 -17.35 -36.15 7.54
N ALA A 30 -17.09 -36.91 8.61
CA ALA A 30 -15.73 -37.15 9.12
C ALA A 30 -14.80 -37.84 8.10
N GLY A 31 -15.36 -38.54 7.10
CA GLY A 31 -14.60 -39.08 5.97
C GLY A 31 -14.06 -38.00 5.02
N GLU A 32 -14.73 -36.87 4.93
CA GLU A 32 -14.42 -35.75 4.02
C GLU A 32 -13.65 -34.65 4.76
N ALA A 33 -14.06 -34.35 6.00
CA ALA A 33 -13.42 -33.38 6.88
C ALA A 33 -12.54 -34.08 7.92
N ASN A 34 -11.28 -34.32 7.55
CA ASN A 34 -10.24 -34.80 8.46
C ASN A 34 -8.89 -34.17 8.09
N ILE A 35 -7.94 -34.21 9.02
CA ILE A 35 -6.61 -33.57 8.87
C ILE A 35 -5.92 -33.98 7.57
N SER A 36 -5.95 -35.26 7.21
CA SER A 36 -5.29 -35.73 5.99
C SER A 36 -5.97 -35.22 4.72
N ALA A 37 -7.31 -35.21 4.68
CA ALA A 37 -8.08 -34.69 3.55
C ALA A 37 -7.86 -33.17 3.39
N THR A 38 -7.97 -32.42 4.48
CA THR A 38 -7.77 -30.96 4.49
C THR A 38 -6.33 -30.58 4.14
N CYS A 39 -5.31 -31.27 4.70
CA CYS A 39 -3.92 -31.06 4.30
C CYS A 39 -3.69 -31.33 2.82
N ASN A 40 -4.30 -32.38 2.26
CA ASN A 40 -4.14 -32.71 0.85
C ASN A 40 -4.71 -31.60 -0.05
N GLU A 41 -5.88 -31.06 0.28
CA GLU A 41 -6.47 -29.95 -0.48
C GLU A 41 -5.66 -28.66 -0.32
N LEU A 42 -5.20 -28.35 0.90
CA LEU A 42 -4.33 -27.19 1.14
C LEU A 42 -3.00 -27.28 0.38
N ILE A 43 -2.37 -28.47 0.32
CA ILE A 43 -1.16 -28.70 -0.47
C ILE A 43 -1.46 -28.52 -1.96
N ARG A 44 -2.60 -29.03 -2.44
CA ARG A 44 -3.02 -28.86 -3.84
C ARG A 44 -3.23 -27.39 -4.19
N LEU A 45 -3.92 -26.63 -3.34
CA LEU A 45 -4.11 -25.19 -3.49
C LEU A 45 -2.76 -24.45 -3.44
N GLY A 46 -1.90 -24.80 -2.49
CA GLY A 46 -0.56 -24.23 -2.37
C GLY A 46 0.29 -24.46 -3.62
N LEU A 47 0.23 -25.67 -4.22
CA LEU A 47 0.91 -25.97 -5.47
C LEU A 47 0.34 -25.20 -6.67
N LEU A 48 -0.97 -24.94 -6.70
CA LEU A 48 -1.59 -24.12 -7.74
C LEU A 48 -1.06 -22.68 -7.69
N VAL A 49 -1.02 -22.08 -6.49
CA VAL A 49 -0.48 -20.73 -6.29
C VAL A 49 1.01 -20.69 -6.58
N TYR A 50 1.79 -21.63 -6.03
CA TYR A 50 3.24 -21.68 -6.22
C TYR A 50 3.65 -21.81 -7.68
N LYS A 51 2.93 -22.64 -8.47
CA LYS A 51 3.19 -22.77 -9.91
C LYS A 51 2.82 -21.51 -10.67
N ARG A 52 1.69 -20.88 -10.32
CA ARG A 52 1.29 -19.61 -10.92
C ARG A 52 2.32 -18.52 -10.66
N ASP A 53 2.79 -18.37 -9.42
CA ASP A 53 3.82 -17.39 -9.08
C ASP A 53 5.16 -17.66 -9.80
N GLY A 54 5.47 -18.93 -10.06
CA GLY A 54 6.64 -19.35 -10.84
C GLY A 54 6.52 -19.14 -12.36
N GLU A 55 5.30 -19.18 -12.92
CA GLU A 55 5.03 -18.96 -14.35
C GLU A 55 4.80 -17.47 -14.68
N ASP A 56 4.14 -16.72 -13.79
CA ASP A 56 3.79 -15.31 -14.03
C ASP A 56 4.90 -14.31 -13.67
N GLY A 57 6.06 -14.77 -13.18
CA GLY A 57 7.25 -13.92 -12.98
C GLY A 57 6.95 -12.62 -12.22
N ASN A 58 5.95 -12.64 -11.36
CA ASN A 58 5.28 -11.43 -10.86
C ASN A 58 6.05 -10.86 -9.66
N GLN A 59 7.35 -10.65 -9.86
CA GLN A 59 8.15 -9.88 -8.94
C GLN A 59 7.71 -8.43 -9.09
N PHE A 60 7.23 -7.85 -8.00
CA PHE A 60 6.85 -6.44 -7.97
C PHE A 60 8.03 -5.59 -8.48
N ASP A 61 7.82 -4.86 -9.57
CA ASP A 61 8.82 -3.96 -10.13
C ASP A 61 8.98 -2.74 -9.22
N ILE A 62 9.82 -2.93 -8.20
CA ILE A 62 10.10 -1.91 -7.19
C ILE A 62 10.73 -0.67 -7.82
N GLU A 63 11.50 -0.82 -8.90
CA GLU A 63 12.16 0.30 -9.56
C GLU A 63 11.14 1.10 -10.39
N GLY A 64 10.30 0.43 -11.17
CA GLY A 64 9.19 1.03 -11.90
C GLY A 64 8.21 1.74 -10.97
N TYR A 65 7.85 1.11 -9.86
CA TYR A 65 6.99 1.73 -8.84
C TYR A 65 7.63 3.00 -8.25
N ARG A 66 8.90 2.95 -7.85
CA ARG A 66 9.62 4.12 -7.31
C ARG A 66 9.68 5.25 -8.34
N ARG A 67 9.98 4.93 -9.59
CA ARG A 67 10.06 5.91 -10.68
C ARG A 67 8.71 6.57 -10.93
N ASP A 68 7.62 5.79 -10.93
CA ASP A 68 6.26 6.30 -11.08
C ASP A 68 5.85 7.16 -9.89
N LEU A 69 6.17 6.74 -8.66
CA LEU A 69 5.90 7.49 -7.44
C LEU A 69 6.59 8.87 -7.47
N ILE A 70 7.90 8.90 -7.79
CA ILE A 70 8.65 10.15 -7.92
C ILE A 70 8.03 11.05 -8.99
N ARG A 71 7.70 10.50 -10.16
CA ARG A 71 7.07 11.26 -11.25
C ARG A 71 5.76 11.91 -10.81
N LYS A 72 4.90 11.15 -10.14
CA LYS A 72 3.58 11.64 -9.67
C LYS A 72 3.74 12.69 -8.57
N ALA A 73 4.62 12.45 -7.59
CA ALA A 73 4.88 13.39 -6.51
C ALA A 73 5.48 14.71 -7.03
N ALA A 74 6.52 14.64 -7.86
CA ALA A 74 7.14 15.81 -8.46
C ALA A 74 6.15 16.60 -9.34
N GLY A 75 5.40 15.91 -10.21
CA GLY A 75 4.40 16.55 -11.07
C GLY A 75 3.28 17.22 -10.28
N SER A 76 2.84 16.62 -9.16
CA SER A 76 1.85 17.25 -8.28
C SER A 76 2.39 18.51 -7.59
N ARG A 77 3.65 18.49 -7.17
CA ARG A 77 4.31 19.65 -6.55
C ARG A 77 4.46 20.79 -7.55
N GLU A 78 4.94 20.51 -8.75
CA GLU A 78 5.02 21.49 -9.85
C GLU A 78 3.65 22.09 -10.18
N GLY A 79 2.61 21.25 -10.31
CA GLY A 79 1.25 21.70 -10.56
C GLY A 79 0.71 22.62 -9.45
N THR A 80 1.02 22.31 -8.19
CA THR A 80 0.61 23.13 -7.04
C THR A 80 1.29 24.51 -7.08
N VAL A 81 2.58 24.57 -7.41
CA VAL A 81 3.29 25.85 -7.58
C VAL A 81 2.68 26.68 -8.71
N LEU A 82 2.38 26.06 -9.86
CA LEU A 82 1.73 26.78 -10.97
C LEU A 82 0.37 27.35 -10.56
N ILE A 83 -0.46 26.56 -9.87
CA ILE A 83 -1.77 27.01 -9.39
C ILE A 83 -1.61 28.14 -8.37
N ALA A 84 -0.66 28.02 -7.44
CA ALA A 84 -0.36 29.07 -6.46
C ALA A 84 0.04 30.39 -7.14
N THR A 85 0.88 30.34 -8.17
CA THR A 85 1.27 31.49 -8.98
C THR A 85 0.07 32.15 -9.65
N LEU A 86 -0.78 31.37 -10.30
CA LEU A 86 -1.97 31.89 -10.97
C LEU A 86 -2.94 32.55 -9.98
N ILE A 87 -3.17 31.92 -8.82
CA ILE A 87 -4.03 32.46 -7.76
C ILE A 87 -3.45 33.75 -7.20
N ALA A 88 -2.13 33.80 -6.94
CA ALA A 88 -1.45 34.99 -6.44
C ALA A 88 -1.57 36.16 -7.44
N GLU A 89 -1.34 35.89 -8.73
CA GLU A 89 -1.47 36.89 -9.79
C GLU A 89 -2.90 37.41 -9.91
N MET A 90 -3.90 36.51 -9.89
CA MET A 90 -5.32 36.89 -9.90
C MET A 90 -5.68 37.75 -8.69
N TYR A 91 -5.25 37.35 -7.49
CA TYR A 91 -5.53 38.07 -6.25
C TYR A 91 -4.97 39.50 -6.27
N LEU A 92 -3.72 39.68 -6.73
CA LEU A 92 -3.09 40.99 -6.82
C LEU A 92 -3.80 41.90 -7.82
N LYS A 93 -4.14 41.36 -9.00
CA LYS A 93 -4.92 42.10 -10.02
C LYS A 93 -6.31 42.50 -9.53
N MET A 94 -7.01 41.60 -8.84
CA MET A 94 -8.36 41.88 -8.31
C MET A 94 -8.34 42.92 -7.18
N THR A 95 -7.27 42.98 -6.41
CA THR A 95 -7.16 43.90 -5.26
C THR A 95 -6.51 45.25 -5.61
N GLY A 96 -6.12 45.47 -6.87
CA GLY A 96 -5.40 46.66 -7.32
C GLY A 96 -4.04 46.82 -6.65
N LYS A 97 -3.42 45.69 -6.29
CA LYS A 97 -2.16 45.59 -5.54
C LYS A 97 -1.00 45.14 -6.43
N ASP A 98 -1.07 45.46 -7.71
CA ASP A 98 -0.18 45.04 -8.79
C ASP A 98 1.10 45.91 -8.92
N GLY A 99 1.81 46.05 -7.80
CA GLY A 99 3.13 46.71 -7.74
C GLY A 99 4.31 45.73 -7.81
N GLU A 100 5.48 46.22 -8.22
CA GLU A 100 6.74 45.47 -8.30
C GLU A 100 7.07 44.79 -6.95
N GLY A 101 7.49 43.51 -6.97
CA GLY A 101 7.80 42.70 -5.77
C GLY A 101 6.61 42.01 -5.08
N ARG A 102 5.38 42.46 -5.29
CA ARG A 102 4.22 41.96 -4.52
C ARG A 102 3.79 40.53 -4.89
N LEU A 103 4.08 40.10 -6.13
CA LEU A 103 3.83 38.73 -6.58
C LEU A 103 4.80 37.74 -5.92
N GLU A 104 6.08 38.08 -5.90
CA GLU A 104 7.13 37.27 -5.27
C GLU A 104 6.85 37.13 -3.77
N ASP A 105 6.58 38.24 -3.07
CA ASP A 105 6.23 38.21 -1.64
C ASP A 105 4.99 37.34 -1.34
N THR A 106 3.97 37.43 -2.20
CA THR A 106 2.74 36.64 -2.04
C THR A 106 2.99 35.17 -2.31
N LEU A 107 3.83 34.85 -3.30
CA LEU A 107 4.22 33.48 -3.63
C LEU A 107 5.05 32.86 -2.52
N ASP A 108 6.05 33.58 -2.00
CA ASP A 108 6.89 33.10 -0.90
C ASP A 108 6.05 32.79 0.33
N MET A 109 5.08 33.64 0.66
CA MET A 109 4.13 33.40 1.74
C MET A 109 3.32 32.11 1.51
N ILE A 110 2.78 31.91 0.30
CA ILE A 110 1.98 30.73 -0.03
C ILE A 110 2.83 29.46 0.00
N LEU A 111 3.99 29.47 -0.63
CA LEU A 111 4.90 28.31 -0.72
C LEU A 111 5.46 27.94 0.66
N SER A 112 5.79 28.93 1.49
CA SER A 112 6.20 28.68 2.88
C SER A 112 5.08 28.04 3.70
N GLY A 113 3.84 28.50 3.53
CA GLY A 113 2.67 27.89 4.15
C GLY A 113 2.43 26.45 3.70
N ILE A 114 2.61 26.17 2.40
CA ILE A 114 2.53 24.80 1.84
C ILE A 114 3.59 23.90 2.47
N ASN A 115 4.86 24.33 2.49
CA ASN A 115 5.94 23.54 3.07
C ASN A 115 5.70 23.25 4.56
N THR A 116 5.25 24.25 5.33
CA THR A 116 4.94 24.06 6.76
C THR A 116 3.81 23.04 6.95
N ALA A 117 2.77 23.09 6.12
CA ALA A 117 1.68 22.13 6.18
C ALA A 117 2.11 20.71 5.78
N GLU A 118 3.02 20.59 4.80
CA GLU A 118 3.63 19.31 4.42
C GLU A 118 4.48 18.74 5.57
N ASP A 119 5.35 19.54 6.18
CA ASP A 119 6.18 19.14 7.32
C ASP A 119 5.33 18.70 8.52
N GLU A 120 4.25 19.44 8.81
CA GLU A 120 3.30 19.06 9.87
C GLU A 120 2.59 17.74 9.56
N ALA A 121 2.14 17.54 8.32
CA ALA A 121 1.52 16.29 7.90
C ALA A 121 2.50 15.12 8.00
N GLU A 122 3.76 15.33 7.60
CA GLU A 122 4.83 14.33 7.73
C GLU A 122 5.01 13.94 9.20
N SER A 123 5.13 14.92 10.10
CA SER A 123 5.35 14.69 11.53
C SER A 123 4.22 13.93 12.24
N ARG A 124 2.98 13.98 11.71
CA ARG A 124 1.80 13.31 12.29
C ARG A 124 1.58 11.90 11.76
N HIS A 125 2.06 11.61 10.55
CA HIS A 125 1.73 10.37 9.84
C HIS A 125 2.89 9.39 9.75
N PHE A 126 4.14 9.85 9.80
CA PHE A 126 5.30 8.97 9.83
C PHE A 126 5.80 8.86 11.26
N ILE A 127 5.81 7.65 11.81
CA ILE A 127 6.43 7.38 13.10
C ILE A 127 7.92 7.68 12.94
N ASN A 128 8.43 8.67 13.66
CA ASN A 128 9.87 8.83 13.83
C ASN A 128 10.39 7.58 14.56
N GLU A 129 10.88 6.58 13.82
CA GLU A 129 11.64 5.46 14.39
C GLU A 129 12.99 5.98 14.90
N LYS A 130 12.94 6.70 16.03
CA LYS A 130 14.08 7.01 16.88
C LYS A 130 13.65 6.96 18.33
N GLU A 131 13.52 5.74 18.83
CA GLU A 131 13.92 5.36 20.20
C GLU A 131 14.71 4.05 20.15
#